data_AF-A0A059C2S1-F1
#
_entry.id   AF-A0A059C2S1-F1
#
_cell.length_a   1.000
_cell.length_b   1.000
_cell.length_c   1.000
_cell.angle_alpha   90.00
_cell.angle_beta   90.00
_cell.angle_gamma   90.00
#
_symmetry.space_group_name_H-M   'P 1'
#
loop_
_entity.id
_entity.type
_entity.pdbx_description
1 polymer ?
#
loop_
_entity_poly.entity_id
_entity_poly.type
_entity_poly.pdbx_seq_one_letter_code
_entity_poly.pdbx_strand_id
1 'polypeptide(L)'
;MKKLVVKVDLHDDRDRSKAMRVVSGFGGIGSLSMESKDNKLTVSGDFDPVKVVNKLRKSWHTEIVSVGAAEEDDGKKDEGKKDDQVANLVKAYEAYYPTPVTYYCVPPGETPNCVIC
;
A
#
# COMPACT_ATOMS: atom_id res chain seq x y z
N MET A 1 -0.82 6.43 -23.29
CA MET A 1 0.34 6.77 -22.41
C MET A 1 -0.05 6.60 -20.95
N LYS A 2 0.77 5.96 -20.11
CA LYS A 2 0.43 5.73 -18.68
C LYS A 2 1.12 6.75 -17.78
N LYS A 3 0.42 7.17 -16.72
CA LYS A 3 0.91 8.02 -15.64
C LYS A 3 0.81 7.26 -14.32
N LEU A 4 1.93 7.09 -13.63
CA LEU A 4 2.03 6.45 -12.34
C LEU A 4 2.48 7.48 -11.30
N VAL A 5 1.78 7.55 -10.18
CA VAL A 5 2.13 8.37 -9.03
C VAL A 5 2.32 7.45 -7.83
N VAL A 6 3.54 7.42 -7.29
CA VAL A 6 3.93 6.57 -6.17
C VAL A 6 4.53 7.44 -5.07
N LYS A 7 4.15 7.23 -3.82
CA LYS A 7 4.89 7.75 -2.67
C LYS A 7 6.03 6.79 -2.35
N VAL A 8 7.24 7.32 -2.23
CA VAL A 8 8.45 6.55 -1.92
C VAL A 8 9.08 7.17 -0.69
N ASP A 9 9.23 6.43 0.40
CA ASP A 9 9.90 6.99 1.58
C ASP A 9 11.40 7.14 1.29
N LEU A 10 11.86 8.38 1.12
CA LEU A 10 13.23 8.74 0.81
C LEU A 10 13.75 9.67 1.91
N HIS A 11 14.71 9.19 2.69
CA HIS A 11 15.35 9.97 3.76
C HIS A 11 16.65 10.66 3.28
N ASP A 12 17.35 10.07 2.30
CA ASP A 12 18.65 10.53 1.83
C ASP A 12 18.66 10.94 0.35
N ASP A 13 19.54 11.89 -0.02
CA ASP A 13 19.77 12.27 -1.41
C ASP A 13 20.34 11.11 -2.25
N ARG A 14 21.12 10.23 -1.60
CA ARG A 14 21.60 8.98 -2.20
C ARG A 14 20.45 8.08 -2.64
N ASP A 15 19.41 7.98 -1.83
CA ASP A 15 18.26 7.14 -2.15
C ASP A 15 17.38 7.75 -3.22
N ARG A 16 17.25 9.09 -3.24
CA ARG A 16 16.66 9.83 -4.35
C ARG A 16 17.37 9.52 -5.68
N SER A 17 18.69 9.58 -5.70
CA SER A 17 19.48 9.30 -6.90
C SER A 17 19.35 7.85 -7.35
N LYS A 18 19.34 6.89 -6.41
CA LYS A 18 19.08 5.47 -6.71
C LYS A 18 17.66 5.25 -7.25
N ALA A 19 16.65 5.87 -6.65
CA ALA A 19 15.26 5.73 -7.09
C ALA A 19 15.09 6.22 -8.53
N MET A 20 15.62 7.41 -8.84
CA MET A 20 15.63 7.92 -10.21
C MET A 20 16.35 6.97 -11.18
N ARG A 21 17.50 6.40 -10.79
CA ARG A 21 18.28 5.47 -11.62
C ARG A 21 17.58 4.13 -11.86
N VAL A 22 16.90 3.60 -10.84
CA VAL A 22 16.11 2.37 -10.95
C VAL A 22 14.95 2.59 -11.92
N VAL A 23 14.28 3.73 -11.81
CA VAL A 23 13.10 4.04 -12.61
C VAL A 23 13.53 4.37 -14.04
N SER A 24 14.59 5.15 -14.25
CA SER A 24 15.12 5.42 -15.60
C SER A 24 15.63 4.18 -16.34
N GLY A 25 15.92 3.09 -15.62
CA GLY A 25 16.32 1.81 -16.22
C GLY A 25 15.16 1.02 -16.85
N PHE A 26 13.90 1.43 -16.66
CA PHE A 26 12.77 0.82 -17.35
C PHE A 26 12.60 1.44 -18.74
N GLY A 27 12.41 0.60 -19.75
CA GLY A 27 12.13 1.03 -21.11
C GLY A 27 10.77 1.71 -21.24
N GLY A 28 10.67 2.69 -22.14
CA GLY A 28 9.42 3.37 -22.50
C GLY A 28 9.01 4.51 -21.56
N ILE A 29 9.82 4.86 -20.57
CA ILE A 29 9.59 6.06 -19.75
C ILE A 29 9.92 7.32 -20.55
N GLY A 30 8.95 8.22 -20.63
CA GLY A 30 9.10 9.51 -21.29
C GLY A 30 9.47 10.63 -20.32
N SER A 31 8.89 10.67 -19.12
CA SER A 31 9.25 11.69 -18.13
C SER A 31 9.19 11.17 -16.70
N LEU A 32 10.10 11.71 -15.90
CA LEU A 32 10.26 11.40 -14.48
C LEU A 32 10.29 12.71 -13.71
N SER A 33 9.43 12.84 -12.70
CA SER A 33 9.43 13.98 -11.80
C SER A 33 9.36 13.49 -10.36
N MET A 34 10.23 14.03 -9.52
CA MET A 34 10.24 13.73 -8.09
C MET A 34 9.93 14.98 -7.29
N GLU A 35 8.87 14.91 -6.51
CA GLU A 35 8.43 15.97 -5.60
C GLU A 35 8.98 15.70 -4.20
N SER A 36 9.97 16.48 -3.79
CA SER A 36 10.68 16.32 -2.50
C SER A 36 9.81 16.67 -1.28
N LYS A 37 8.70 17.40 -1.46
CA LYS A 37 7.82 17.83 -0.36
C LYS A 37 6.94 16.71 0.15
N ASP A 38 6.42 15.92 -0.78
CA ASP A 38 5.48 14.82 -0.52
C ASP A 38 6.13 13.45 -0.69
N ASN A 39 7.42 13.42 -1.01
CA ASN A 39 8.15 12.22 -1.41
C ASN A 39 7.38 11.42 -2.50
N LYS A 40 6.83 12.17 -3.47
CA LYS A 40 6.04 11.62 -4.58
C LYS A 40 6.91 11.50 -5.83
N LEU A 41 6.96 10.31 -6.38
CA LEU A 41 7.54 10.01 -7.67
C LEU A 41 6.44 9.89 -8.73
N THR A 42 6.55 10.72 -9.76
CA THR A 42 5.64 10.74 -10.91
C THR A 42 6.39 10.18 -12.11
N VAL A 43 5.82 9.17 -12.75
CA VAL A 43 6.39 8.50 -13.92
C VAL A 43 5.36 8.56 -15.05
N SER A 44 5.76 9.06 -16.21
CA SER A 44 4.95 9.05 -17.43
C SER A 44 5.66 8.31 -18.55
N GLY A 45 4.91 7.52 -19.31
CA GLY A 45 5.45 6.74 -20.43
C GLY A 45 4.64 5.49 -20.76
N ASP A 46 5.22 4.64 -21.59
CA ASP A 46 4.73 3.30 -21.86
C ASP A 46 5.54 2.31 -21.02
N PHE A 47 4.99 1.92 -19.87
CA PHE A 47 5.63 0.98 -18.95
C PHE A 47 4.59 0.17 -18.19
N ASP A 48 5.06 -0.90 -17.55
CA ASP A 48 4.25 -1.72 -16.65
C ASP A 48 4.34 -1.17 -15.22
N PRO A 49 3.26 -0.60 -14.66
CA PRO A 49 3.28 0.02 -13.33
C PRO A 49 3.57 -1.00 -12.23
N VAL A 50 3.13 -2.25 -12.38
CA VAL A 50 3.34 -3.31 -11.38
C VAL A 50 4.82 -3.66 -11.31
N LYS A 51 5.50 -3.80 -12.46
CA LYS A 51 6.95 -4.06 -12.50
C LYS A 51 7.76 -2.92 -11.89
N VAL A 52 7.39 -1.67 -12.16
CA VAL A 52 8.06 -0.49 -11.58
C VAL A 52 7.90 -0.47 -10.06
N VAL A 53 6.67 -0.57 -9.56
CA VAL A 53 6.39 -0.56 -8.12
C VAL A 53 7.04 -1.75 -7.42
N ASN A 54 6.98 -2.94 -8.00
CA ASN A 54 7.59 -4.14 -7.42
C ASN A 54 9.11 -4.00 -7.27
N LYS A 55 9.78 -3.32 -8.21
CA LYS A 55 11.23 -3.07 -8.10
C LYS A 55 11.55 -2.00 -7.06
N LEU A 56 10.70 -0.97 -6.93
CA LEU A 56 10.83 0.05 -5.89
C LEU A 56 10.59 -0.52 -4.48
N ARG A 57 9.59 -1.40 -4.32
CA ARG A 57 9.26 -2.08 -3.04
C ARG A 57 10.40 -2.93 -2.46
N LYS A 58 11.36 -3.33 -3.28
CA LYS A 58 12.53 -4.10 -2.82
C LYS A 58 13.55 -3.24 -2.07
N SER A 59 13.62 -1.96 -2.39
CA SER A 59 14.62 -1.04 -1.84
C SER A 59 14.02 -0.02 -0.89
N TRP A 60 12.75 0.35 -1.08
CA TRP A 60 12.07 1.40 -0.31
C TRP A 60 10.61 1.05 -0.03
N HIS A 61 10.08 1.59 1.06
CA HIS A 61 8.66 1.56 1.32
C HIS A 61 7.92 2.43 0.30
N THR A 62 7.08 1.77 -0.51
CA THR A 62 6.36 2.43 -1.61
C THR A 62 4.86 2.18 -1.55
N GLU A 63 4.12 3.29 -1.58
CA GLU A 63 2.67 3.33 -1.57
C GLU A 63 2.17 3.89 -2.90
N ILE A 64 1.24 3.17 -3.54
CA ILE A 64 0.68 3.59 -4.82
C ILE A 64 -0.39 4.63 -4.53
N VAL A 65 -0.23 5.85 -5.05
CA VAL A 65 -1.23 6.91 -4.91
C VAL A 65 -2.21 6.85 -6.07
N SER A 66 -1.71 6.72 -7.30
CA SER A 66 -2.56 6.71 -8.50
C SER A 66 -1.87 6.04 -9.69
N VAL A 67 -2.64 5.32 -10.48
CA VAL A 67 -2.23 4.78 -11.80
C VAL A 67 -3.29 5.23 -12.80
N GLY A 68 -2.93 6.11 -13.74
CA GLY A 68 -3.82 6.59 -14.79
C GLY A 68 -3.34 6.14 -16.16
N ALA A 69 -4.16 5.38 -16.90
CA ALA A 69 -3.92 5.08 -18.30
C ALA A 69 -4.61 6.14 -19.17
N ALA A 70 -3.86 6.88 -19.98
CA ALA A 70 -4.45 7.67 -21.07
C ALA A 70 -4.66 6.73 -22.27
N GLU A 71 -5.82 6.07 -22.34
CA GLU A 71 -6.91 6.40 -23.27
C GLU A 71 -8.14 5.45 -23.10
N GLU A 72 -9.31 6.09 -23.05
CA GLU A 72 -10.71 5.67 -23.30
C GLU A 72 -11.53 4.76 -22.35
N ASP A 73 -12.45 5.45 -21.64
CA ASP A 73 -13.85 5.14 -21.32
C ASP A 73 -14.23 4.10 -20.23
N ASP A 74 -14.40 4.61 -19.00
CA ASP A 74 -15.69 4.75 -18.28
C ASP A 74 -15.33 5.29 -16.88
N GLY A 75 -15.54 6.57 -16.57
CA GLY A 75 -16.84 7.02 -16.11
C GLY A 75 -16.75 7.39 -14.62
N LYS A 76 -16.91 8.69 -14.35
CA LYS A 76 -17.19 9.31 -13.03
C LYS A 76 -16.07 9.40 -11.97
N LYS A 77 -15.56 10.63 -11.86
CA LYS A 77 -15.73 11.47 -10.66
C LYS A 77 -16.64 10.83 -9.59
N ASP A 78 -16.07 10.44 -8.46
CA ASP A 78 -16.79 10.53 -7.18
C ASP A 78 -15.80 10.78 -6.04
N GLU A 79 -15.35 12.02 -5.99
CA GLU A 79 -14.88 12.68 -4.78
C GLU A 79 -16.12 12.82 -3.88
N GLY A 80 -16.53 11.76 -3.15
CA GLY A 80 -17.75 11.84 -2.34
C GLY A 80 -18.27 10.61 -1.58
N LYS A 81 -17.95 9.37 -1.95
CA LYS A 81 -18.61 8.16 -1.37
C LYS A 81 -17.71 7.08 -0.75
N LYS A 82 -16.59 7.46 -0.11
CA LYS A 82 -15.77 6.47 0.63
C LYS A 82 -16.28 6.15 2.03
N ASP A 83 -17.06 7.04 2.66
CA ASP A 83 -17.50 6.86 4.05
C ASP A 83 -18.61 5.79 4.19
N ASP A 84 -19.61 5.83 3.29
CA ASP A 84 -20.75 4.91 3.31
C ASP A 84 -20.38 3.44 3.07
N GLN A 85 -19.40 3.18 2.20
CA GLN A 85 -18.99 1.79 1.88
C GLN A 85 -18.21 1.14 3.02
N VAL A 86 -17.40 1.90 3.76
CA VAL A 86 -16.68 1.40 4.93
C VAL A 86 -17.67 1.12 6.07
N ALA A 87 -18.63 2.00 6.29
CA ALA A 87 -19.68 1.79 7.29
C ALA A 87 -20.54 0.54 6.98
N ASN A 88 -20.82 0.27 5.70
CA ASN A 88 -21.59 -0.90 5.30
C ASN A 88 -20.80 -2.21 5.47
N LEU A 89 -19.48 -2.19 5.19
CA LEU A 89 -18.59 -3.33 5.44
C LEU A 89 -18.45 -3.65 6.93
N VAL A 90 -18.34 -2.63 7.80
CA VAL A 90 -18.28 -2.82 9.25
C VAL A 90 -19.57 -3.43 9.79
N LYS A 91 -20.74 -2.94 9.36
CA LYS A 91 -22.04 -3.52 9.75
C LYS A 91 -22.21 -4.96 9.28
N ALA A 92 -21.74 -5.29 8.08
CA ALA A 92 -21.77 -6.67 7.58
C ALA A 92 -20.86 -7.59 8.41
N TYR A 93 -19.69 -7.10 8.83
CA TYR A 93 -18.77 -7.84 9.68
C TYR A 93 -19.33 -8.06 11.10
N GLU A 94 -19.92 -7.02 11.71
CA GLU A 94 -20.60 -7.13 13.01
C GLU A 94 -21.81 -8.07 12.97
N ALA A 95 -22.61 -8.03 11.89
CA ALA A 95 -23.73 -8.96 11.72
C ALA A 95 -23.28 -10.41 11.53
N TYR A 96 -22.11 -10.64 10.91
CA TYR A 96 -21.54 -11.97 10.73
C TYR A 96 -20.97 -12.55 12.02
N TYR A 97 -20.50 -11.71 12.95
CA TYR A 97 -20.02 -12.12 14.29
C TYR A 97 -20.87 -11.52 15.41
N PRO A 98 -22.10 -12.01 15.64
CA PRO A 98 -23.03 -11.45 16.64
C PRO A 98 -22.64 -11.72 18.10
N THR A 99 -21.60 -12.53 18.38
CA THR A 99 -21.23 -12.91 19.75
C THR A 99 -19.88 -12.32 20.14
N PRO A 100 -19.76 -11.63 21.30
CA PRO A 100 -18.46 -11.26 21.83
C PRO A 100 -17.66 -12.53 22.07
N VAL A 101 -16.43 -12.57 21.54
CA VAL A 101 -15.50 -13.67 21.76
C VAL A 101 -15.10 -13.62 23.23
N THR A 102 -15.83 -14.34 24.08
CA THR A 102 -15.48 -14.50 25.50
C THR A 102 -14.23 -15.37 25.54
N TYR A 103 -13.07 -14.73 25.68
CA TYR A 103 -11.83 -15.43 26.04
C TYR A 103 -12.02 -16.02 27.43
N TYR A 104 -12.46 -17.28 27.51
CA TYR A 104 -12.35 -18.05 28.73
C TYR A 104 -10.86 -18.24 29.01
N CYS A 105 -10.35 -17.51 30.00
CA CYS A 105 -9.07 -17.82 30.62
C CYS A 105 -9.20 -19.22 31.23
N VAL A 106 -8.58 -20.22 30.61
CA VAL A 106 -8.42 -21.55 31.23
C VAL A 106 -7.41 -21.35 32.36
N PRO A 107 -7.80 -21.44 33.65
CA PRO A 107 -6.81 -21.42 34.72
C PRO A 107 -5.89 -22.63 34.54
N PRO A 108 -4.55 -22.45 34.61
CA PRO A 108 -3.65 -23.59 34.54
C PRO A 108 -3.98 -24.54 35.69
N GLY A 109 -4.34 -25.77 35.33
CA GLY A 109 -4.72 -26.82 36.25
C GLY A 109 -3.65 -27.03 37.31
N GLU A 110 -4.12 -27.14 38.55
CA GLU A 110 -3.36 -27.53 39.73
C GLU A 110 -2.49 -28.76 39.44
N THR A 111 -1.17 -28.62 39.60
CA THR A 111 -0.26 -29.76 39.52
C THR A 111 -0.40 -30.59 40.79
N PRO A 112 -0.73 -31.89 40.70
CA PRO A 112 -0.70 -32.76 41.87
C PRO A 112 0.75 -33.16 42.16
N ASN A 113 1.26 -32.70 43.30
CA ASN A 113 2.29 -33.31 44.14
C ASN A 113 3.58 -33.83 43.47
N CYS A 114 4.69 -33.09 43.62
CA CYS A 114 6.03 -33.67 43.71
C CYS A 114 6.78 -33.06 44.91
N VAL A 115 7.04 -33.91 45.90
CA VAL A 115 7.89 -33.70 47.09
C VAL A 115 9.36 -33.85 46.70
N ILE A 116 10.27 -33.02 47.24
CA ILE A 116 11.72 -33.16 47.55
C ILE A 116 12.12 -31.74 48.04
N CYS A 117 12.60 -31.44 49.26
CA CYS A 117 13.57 -32.06 50.17
C CYS A 117 13.22 -31.63 51.61
#